data_AF-A0A380MB77-F1
#
_entry.id   AF-A0A380MB77-F1
#
_cell.length_a   1.000
_cell.length_b   1.000
_cell.length_c   1.000
_cell.angle_alpha   90.00
_cell.angle_beta   90.00
_cell.angle_gamma   90.00
#
_symmetry.space_group_name_H-M   'P 1'
#
loop_
_entity.id
_entity.type
_entity.pdbx_description
1 polymer ?
#
loop_
_entity_poly.entity_id
_entity_poly.type
_entity_poly.pdbx_seq_one_letter_code
_entity_poly.pdbx_strand_id
1 'polypeptide(L)'
;MKILALPVSATTDPNVGDKVDAAVEATFDAVKMIATIGVGLLLGLLAGLVFIAGLRVIVRRSKYLDPIYSASSRRLEVLFAVLGAWLGFHYRLQVMAAAPPEWLAWVEHAFIILIIVAATWVLSGLVDGTTRAINERVAEASEGRAARIKTQTQILRRVVKATVWILGMAGVLLTFPGARAAGASIFASAGIISVVAGLAAQTTLGNVFAGLQLAFTDSIRVGDIVMYEGNYTTVEEITLTYVVLAVWDGRRIIVPSTIMTTKSFENWTRRAPEMTGDVVITVDWALPIEAARMRFEQILRNTDLWDGRTGVLQVADASSTDRINLRCVVSAKNSPTLTDLRNHLREEMVRWIQEEAPQAIPHERHYVDEKGDLRSRNKDTLALVREREEDQPPVFEPVYDGENVTHTDETEIISAKEVAQFLRVSLADREAELGDAVAPSVEAHTTATKSAIFTGSPEAEERAKAFAGPGDVVYEERQRKLDSDTETLVQSEQNDAAKGKPEAKEKR
;
A
#
# COMPACT_ATOMS: atom_id res chain seq x y z
N MET A 1 -54.79 -7.26 -106.64
CA MET A 1 -54.03 -8.40 -106.10
C MET A 1 -53.63 -8.02 -104.67
N LYS A 2 -53.84 -8.96 -103.76
CA LYS A 2 -53.92 -8.81 -102.29
C LYS A 2 -52.52 -8.93 -101.68
N ILE A 3 -52.32 -8.35 -100.47
CA ILE A 3 -51.28 -8.71 -99.45
C ILE A 3 -49.89 -8.07 -99.73
N LEU A 4 -49.18 -7.37 -98.82
CA LEU A 4 -48.96 -7.51 -97.37
C LEU A 4 -48.99 -6.14 -96.66
N ALA A 5 -49.89 -5.97 -95.70
CA ALA A 5 -49.75 -4.97 -94.65
C ALA A 5 -48.97 -5.60 -93.50
N LEU A 6 -47.76 -5.10 -93.22
CA LEU A 6 -47.03 -5.38 -91.99
C LEU A 6 -47.49 -4.39 -90.93
N PRO A 7 -48.06 -4.82 -89.79
CA PRO A 7 -48.26 -3.93 -88.66
C PRO A 7 -46.90 -3.75 -87.98
N VAL A 8 -46.29 -2.57 -88.13
CA VAL A 8 -45.22 -2.14 -87.21
C VAL A 8 -45.91 -1.81 -85.89
N SER A 9 -46.01 -2.82 -85.01
CA SER A 9 -46.30 -2.57 -83.60
C SER A 9 -45.09 -1.84 -83.02
N ALA A 10 -45.22 -0.53 -82.84
CA ALA A 10 -44.34 0.19 -81.94
C ALA A 10 -44.59 -0.37 -80.53
N THR A 11 -43.77 -1.33 -80.12
CA THR A 11 -43.61 -1.70 -78.71
C THR A 11 -42.85 -0.56 -78.05
N THR A 12 -43.53 0.55 -77.81
CA THR A 12 -43.11 1.51 -76.80
C THR A 12 -43.14 0.75 -75.49
N ASP A 13 -41.98 0.34 -75.00
CA ASP A 13 -41.86 -0.26 -73.66
C ASP A 13 -42.47 0.76 -72.68
N PRO A 14 -43.64 0.47 -72.06
CA PRO A 14 -44.36 1.45 -71.24
C PRO A 14 -43.57 1.87 -70.00
N ASN A 15 -42.44 1.22 -69.76
CA ASN A 15 -41.55 1.36 -68.62
C ASN A 15 -40.44 2.43 -68.83
N VAL A 16 -40.35 3.09 -69.99
CA VAL A 16 -39.27 4.08 -70.24
C VAL A 16 -39.54 5.38 -69.49
N GLY A 17 -40.79 5.85 -69.42
CA GLY A 17 -41.17 7.03 -68.63
C GLY A 17 -40.89 6.82 -67.14
N ASP A 18 -41.38 5.71 -66.59
CA ASP A 18 -41.16 5.33 -65.18
C ASP A 18 -39.68 5.19 -64.83
N LYS A 19 -38.85 4.68 -65.74
CA LYS A 19 -37.38 4.60 -65.56
C LYS A 19 -36.72 5.99 -65.57
N VAL A 20 -37.18 6.91 -66.40
CA VAL A 20 -36.68 8.29 -66.44
C VAL A 20 -37.08 9.04 -65.17
N ASP A 21 -38.33 8.92 -64.74
CA ASP A 21 -38.83 9.55 -63.52
C ASP A 21 -38.13 9.00 -62.27
N ALA A 22 -37.92 7.68 -62.18
CA ALA A 22 -37.14 7.06 -61.11
C ALA A 22 -35.66 7.50 -61.11
N ALA A 23 -35.05 7.67 -62.30
CA ALA A 23 -33.67 8.16 -62.39
C ALA A 23 -33.54 9.64 -61.95
N VAL A 24 -34.53 10.46 -62.29
CA VAL A 24 -34.60 11.86 -61.85
C VAL A 24 -34.80 11.94 -60.33
N GLU A 25 -35.72 11.15 -59.78
CA GLU A 25 -35.98 11.09 -58.34
C GLU A 25 -34.76 10.60 -57.55
N ALA A 26 -34.07 9.56 -58.04
CA ALA A 26 -32.81 9.08 -57.47
C ALA A 26 -31.70 10.17 -57.51
N THR A 27 -31.66 10.97 -58.57
CA THR A 27 -30.70 12.09 -58.68
C THR A 27 -31.00 13.18 -57.66
N PHE A 28 -32.28 13.54 -57.49
CA PHE A 28 -32.70 14.52 -56.47
C PHE A 28 -32.42 14.02 -55.05
N ASP A 29 -32.64 12.74 -54.78
CA ASP A 29 -32.36 12.16 -53.47
C ASP A 29 -30.87 12.10 -53.16
N ALA A 30 -30.03 11.79 -54.14
CA ALA A 30 -28.57 11.84 -54.02
C ALA A 30 -28.08 13.27 -53.75
N VAL A 31 -28.62 14.28 -54.45
CA VAL A 31 -28.28 15.70 -54.22
C VAL A 31 -28.68 16.14 -52.81
N LYS A 32 -29.90 15.81 -52.35
CA LYS A 32 -30.35 16.11 -50.98
C LYS A 32 -29.49 15.43 -49.93
N MET A 33 -29.04 14.21 -50.19
CA MET A 33 -28.16 13.47 -49.30
C MET A 33 -26.78 14.10 -49.18
N ILE A 34 -26.17 14.50 -50.30
CA ILE A 34 -24.91 15.25 -50.28
C ILE A 34 -25.08 16.57 -49.53
N ALA A 35 -26.22 17.25 -49.72
CA ALA A 35 -26.52 18.50 -49.01
C ALA A 35 -26.64 18.31 -47.49
N THR A 36 -27.35 17.29 -47.00
CA THR A 36 -27.47 17.04 -45.55
C THR A 36 -26.16 16.58 -44.92
N ILE A 37 -25.35 15.80 -45.64
CA ILE A 37 -23.98 15.45 -45.21
C ILE A 37 -23.11 16.70 -45.13
N GLY A 38 -23.19 17.58 -46.14
CA GLY A 38 -22.46 18.85 -46.17
C GLY A 38 -22.86 19.78 -45.03
N VAL A 39 -24.16 19.93 -44.76
CA VAL A 39 -24.67 20.69 -43.61
C VAL A 39 -24.20 20.06 -42.29
N GLY A 40 -24.29 18.74 -42.17
CA GLY A 40 -23.79 18.01 -41.00
C GLY A 40 -22.29 18.21 -40.77
N LEU A 41 -21.49 18.16 -41.83
CA LEU A 41 -20.04 18.42 -41.78
C LEU A 41 -19.73 19.85 -41.34
N LEU A 42 -20.45 20.85 -41.85
CA LEU A 42 -20.28 22.25 -41.46
C LEU A 42 -20.67 22.48 -39.99
N LEU A 43 -21.79 21.89 -39.55
CA LEU A 43 -22.20 21.92 -38.14
C LEU A 43 -21.18 21.20 -37.25
N GLY A 44 -20.63 20.08 -37.70
CA GLY A 44 -19.56 19.34 -37.03
C GLY A 44 -18.28 20.18 -36.89
N LEU A 45 -17.84 20.84 -37.96
CA LEU A 45 -16.69 21.76 -37.93
C LEU A 45 -16.93 22.94 -36.98
N LEU A 46 -18.13 23.54 -37.02
CA LEU A 46 -18.50 24.64 -36.13
C LEU A 46 -18.51 24.19 -34.67
N ALA A 47 -19.12 23.04 -34.36
CA ALA A 47 -19.12 22.44 -33.04
C ALA A 47 -17.68 22.11 -32.57
N GLY A 48 -16.86 21.55 -33.45
CA GLY A 48 -15.44 21.29 -33.20
C GLY A 48 -14.67 22.58 -32.88
N LEU A 49 -14.86 23.65 -33.65
CA LEU A 49 -14.24 24.95 -33.42
C LEU A 49 -14.66 25.57 -32.09
N VAL A 50 -15.96 25.53 -31.77
CA VAL A 50 -16.50 25.99 -30.48
C VAL A 50 -15.92 25.18 -29.32
N PHE A 51 -15.87 23.85 -29.45
CA PHE A 51 -15.29 22.97 -28.44
C PHE A 51 -13.80 23.23 -28.24
N ILE A 52 -13.05 23.41 -29.33
CA ILE A 52 -11.62 23.75 -29.31
C ILE A 52 -11.39 25.15 -28.73
N ALA A 53 -12.26 26.12 -29.01
CA ALA A 53 -12.21 27.45 -28.41
C ALA A 53 -12.49 27.40 -26.90
N GLY A 54 -13.47 26.62 -26.47
CA GLY A 54 -13.77 26.36 -25.05
C GLY A 54 -12.60 25.69 -24.32
N LEU A 55 -12.05 24.62 -24.90
CA LEU A 55 -10.82 23.99 -24.40
C LEU A 55 -9.67 24.98 -24.30
N ARG A 56 -9.53 25.91 -25.27
CA ARG A 56 -8.50 26.93 -25.24
C ARG A 56 -8.62 27.86 -24.03
N VAL A 57 -9.84 28.21 -23.63
CA VAL A 57 -10.09 29.06 -22.45
C VAL A 57 -9.60 28.35 -21.18
N ILE A 58 -9.84 27.04 -21.07
CA ILE A 58 -9.38 26.23 -19.93
C ILE A 58 -7.85 26.06 -19.97
N VAL A 59 -7.30 25.74 -21.13
CA VAL A 59 -5.86 25.52 -21.34
C VAL A 59 -5.05 26.79 -21.09
N ARG A 60 -5.57 27.97 -21.43
CA ARG A 60 -4.91 29.25 -21.12
C ARG A 60 -4.66 29.47 -19.63
N ARG A 61 -5.39 28.79 -18.73
CA ARG A 61 -5.15 28.85 -17.28
C ARG A 61 -3.98 27.97 -16.83
N SER A 62 -3.47 27.08 -17.68
CA SER A 62 -2.44 26.11 -17.31
C SER A 62 -1.42 25.91 -18.43
N LYS A 63 -0.19 26.38 -18.20
CA LYS A 63 0.98 26.12 -19.07
C LYS A 63 1.24 24.62 -19.30
N TYR A 64 0.67 23.74 -18.46
CA TYR A 64 0.83 22.29 -18.54
C TYR A 64 0.05 21.67 -19.70
N LEU A 65 -1.04 22.28 -20.14
CA LEU A 65 -1.98 21.69 -21.10
C LEU A 65 -1.79 22.21 -22.54
N ASP A 66 -0.97 23.24 -22.75
CA ASP A 66 -0.80 23.89 -24.06
C ASP A 66 -0.14 22.98 -25.13
N PRO A 67 0.91 22.19 -24.80
CA PRO A 67 1.48 21.24 -25.77
C PRO A 67 0.52 20.09 -26.11
N ILE A 68 -0.34 19.74 -25.15
CA ILE A 68 -1.38 18.70 -25.32
C ILE A 68 -2.48 19.21 -26.25
N TYR A 69 -2.95 20.43 -26.00
CA TYR A 69 -3.98 21.09 -26.79
C TYR A 69 -3.53 21.32 -28.24
N SER A 70 -2.33 21.85 -28.45
CA SER A 70 -1.80 22.12 -29.80
C SER A 70 -1.58 20.85 -30.62
N ALA A 71 -1.25 19.73 -29.97
CA ALA A 71 -1.13 18.44 -30.64
C ALA A 71 -2.49 17.84 -31.02
N SER A 72 -3.54 18.02 -30.21
CA SER A 72 -4.81 17.31 -30.39
C SER A 72 -5.91 18.13 -31.07
N SER A 73 -5.85 19.46 -31.07
CA SER A 73 -6.91 20.35 -31.56
C SER A 73 -7.31 20.09 -33.02
N ARG A 74 -6.35 20.05 -33.95
CA ARG A 74 -6.63 19.76 -35.38
C ARG A 74 -7.23 18.36 -35.59
N ARG A 75 -6.83 17.39 -34.77
CA ARG A 75 -7.31 15.99 -34.86
C ARG A 75 -8.75 15.88 -34.33
N LEU A 76 -9.06 16.61 -33.26
CA LEU A 76 -10.42 16.73 -32.71
C LEU A 76 -11.37 17.40 -33.70
N GLU A 77 -10.92 18.46 -34.38
CA GLU A 77 -11.71 19.13 -35.42
C GLU A 77 -12.14 18.17 -36.53
N VAL A 78 -11.21 17.33 -37.00
CA VAL A 78 -11.51 16.28 -37.99
C VAL A 78 -12.51 15.26 -37.43
N LEU A 79 -12.35 14.81 -36.18
CA LEU A 79 -13.31 13.90 -35.55
C LEU A 79 -14.73 14.50 -35.49
N PHE A 80 -14.87 15.76 -35.07
CA PHE A 80 -16.17 16.44 -35.02
C PHE A 80 -16.76 16.67 -36.42
N ALA A 81 -15.94 16.98 -37.44
CA ALA A 81 -16.40 17.08 -38.81
C ALA A 81 -16.98 15.75 -39.33
N VAL A 82 -16.31 14.65 -39.01
CA VAL A 82 -16.73 13.29 -39.39
C VAL A 82 -18.00 12.87 -38.65
N LEU A 83 -18.09 13.13 -37.35
CA LEU A 83 -19.29 12.88 -36.56
C LEU A 83 -20.47 13.71 -37.07
N GLY A 84 -20.25 14.97 -37.41
CA GLY A 84 -21.26 15.83 -38.01
C GLY A 84 -21.73 15.30 -39.37
N ALA A 85 -20.80 14.87 -40.24
CA ALA A 85 -21.12 14.26 -41.52
C ALA A 85 -21.94 12.96 -41.36
N TRP A 86 -21.57 12.11 -40.39
CA TRP A 86 -22.32 10.90 -40.06
C TRP A 86 -23.72 11.19 -39.51
N LEU A 87 -23.88 12.19 -38.63
CA LEU A 87 -25.19 12.62 -38.13
C LEU A 87 -26.07 13.17 -39.26
N GLY A 88 -25.50 13.95 -40.18
CA GLY A 88 -26.23 14.45 -41.36
C GLY A 88 -26.66 13.34 -42.33
N PHE A 89 -25.82 12.30 -42.47
CA PHE A 89 -26.16 11.07 -43.20
C PHE A 89 -27.27 10.28 -42.50
N HIS A 90 -27.14 10.05 -41.19
CA HIS A 90 -28.10 9.26 -40.41
C HIS A 90 -29.47 9.95 -40.31
N TYR A 91 -29.50 11.27 -40.14
CA TYR A 91 -30.74 12.05 -40.20
C TYR A 91 -31.45 11.88 -41.54
N ARG A 92 -30.71 11.91 -42.66
CA ARG A 92 -31.29 11.71 -43.98
C ARG A 92 -31.87 10.30 -44.16
N LEU A 93 -31.20 9.27 -43.62
CA LEU A 93 -31.72 7.90 -43.63
C LEU A 93 -33.06 7.79 -42.87
N GLN A 94 -33.20 8.46 -41.72
CA GLN A 94 -34.44 8.43 -40.95
C GLN A 94 -35.61 9.18 -41.61
N VAL A 95 -35.32 10.24 -42.37
CA VAL A 95 -36.34 11.07 -43.06
C VAL A 95 -36.72 10.48 -44.42
N MET A 96 -35.98 9.51 -44.94
CA MET A 96 -36.31 8.84 -46.20
C MET A 96 -37.58 8.00 -46.02
N ALA A 97 -38.63 8.29 -46.81
CA ALA A 97 -39.88 7.53 -46.77
C ALA A 97 -39.80 6.20 -47.54
N ALA A 98 -38.87 6.09 -48.48
CA ALA A 98 -38.61 4.88 -49.26
C ALA A 98 -37.57 3.99 -48.56
N ALA A 99 -37.65 2.67 -48.80
CA ALA A 99 -36.65 1.73 -48.29
C ALA A 99 -35.25 2.12 -48.81
N PRO A 100 -34.25 2.29 -47.93
CA PRO A 100 -32.92 2.70 -48.35
C PRO A 100 -32.26 1.62 -49.22
N PRO A 101 -31.66 1.99 -50.36
CA PRO A 101 -30.94 1.03 -51.21
C PRO A 101 -29.71 0.43 -50.50
N GLU A 102 -29.38 -0.82 -50.82
CA GLU A 102 -28.36 -1.62 -50.12
C GLU A 102 -26.96 -0.98 -50.10
N TRP A 103 -26.61 -0.18 -51.11
CA TRP A 103 -25.32 0.51 -51.16
C TRP A 103 -25.13 1.53 -50.03
N LEU A 104 -26.21 2.07 -49.45
CA LEU A 104 -26.16 2.99 -48.31
C LEU A 104 -25.63 2.33 -47.03
N ALA A 105 -25.88 1.03 -46.85
CA ALA A 105 -25.36 0.29 -45.71
C ALA A 105 -23.82 0.26 -45.72
N TRP A 106 -23.20 0.20 -46.90
CA TRP A 106 -21.75 0.30 -47.06
C TRP A 106 -21.22 1.68 -46.72
N VAL A 107 -21.97 2.74 -47.05
CA VAL A 107 -21.63 4.12 -46.69
C VAL A 107 -21.73 4.35 -45.19
N GLU A 108 -22.77 3.84 -44.54
CA GLU A 108 -22.91 3.87 -43.09
C GLU A 108 -21.74 3.14 -42.40
N HIS A 109 -21.39 1.97 -42.91
CA HIS A 109 -20.25 1.20 -42.43
C HIS A 109 -18.93 1.97 -42.59
N ALA A 110 -18.73 2.64 -43.72
CA ALA A 110 -17.54 3.44 -43.97
C ALA A 110 -17.44 4.61 -42.97
N PHE A 111 -18.55 5.26 -42.62
CA PHE A 111 -18.55 6.30 -41.58
C PHE A 111 -18.14 5.75 -40.21
N ILE A 112 -18.63 4.56 -39.81
CA ILE A 112 -18.24 3.92 -38.55
C ILE A 112 -16.72 3.70 -38.52
N ILE A 113 -16.15 3.15 -39.59
CA ILE A 113 -14.69 2.94 -39.71
C ILE A 113 -13.95 4.28 -39.61
N LEU A 114 -14.44 5.31 -40.30
CA LEU A 114 -13.80 6.63 -40.33
C LEU A 114 -13.84 7.30 -38.94
N ILE A 115 -14.93 7.13 -38.18
CA ILE A 115 -15.03 7.57 -36.79
C ILE A 115 -14.00 6.84 -35.91
N ILE A 116 -13.87 5.51 -36.03
CA ILE A 116 -12.90 4.72 -35.25
C ILE A 116 -11.46 5.16 -35.57
N VAL A 117 -11.13 5.36 -36.84
CA VAL A 117 -9.80 5.85 -37.26
C VAL A 117 -9.56 7.27 -36.75
N ALA A 118 -10.54 8.17 -36.84
CA ALA A 118 -10.43 9.53 -36.33
C ALA A 118 -10.26 9.56 -34.80
N ALA A 119 -11.00 8.72 -34.06
CA ALA A 119 -10.85 8.58 -32.62
C ALA A 119 -9.47 8.02 -32.23
N THR A 120 -8.99 7.01 -32.96
CA THR A 120 -7.64 6.44 -32.78
C THR A 120 -6.57 7.51 -33.04
N TRP A 121 -6.76 8.35 -34.06
CA TRP A 121 -5.85 9.44 -34.38
C TRP A 121 -5.82 10.53 -33.31
N VAL A 122 -6.97 10.87 -32.72
CA VAL A 122 -7.08 11.77 -31.56
C VAL A 122 -6.35 11.19 -30.35
N LEU A 123 -6.57 9.91 -30.01
CA LEU A 123 -5.88 9.23 -28.89
C LEU A 123 -4.36 9.20 -29.09
N SER A 124 -3.89 8.83 -30.28
CA SER A 124 -2.48 8.93 -30.66
C SER A 124 -1.94 10.36 -30.49
N GLY A 125 -2.80 11.35 -30.76
CA GLY A 125 -2.43 12.74 -30.65
C GLY A 125 -2.29 13.25 -29.22
N LEU A 126 -3.13 12.74 -28.32
CA LEU A 126 -3.02 12.97 -26.88
C LEU A 126 -1.66 12.48 -26.36
N VAL A 127 -1.22 11.29 -26.79
CA VAL A 127 0.09 10.73 -26.41
C VAL A 127 1.25 11.60 -26.90
N ASP A 128 1.17 12.09 -28.15
CA ASP A 128 2.16 13.01 -28.71
C ASP A 128 2.23 14.32 -27.90
N GLY A 129 1.06 14.85 -27.54
CA GLY A 129 0.90 16.06 -26.74
C GLY A 129 1.51 15.92 -25.34
N THR A 130 1.19 14.83 -24.62
CA THR A 130 1.72 14.56 -23.28
C THR A 130 3.24 14.39 -23.32
N THR A 131 3.76 13.71 -24.34
CA THR A 131 5.22 13.54 -24.50
C THR A 131 5.94 14.87 -24.74
N ARG A 132 5.35 15.76 -25.56
CA ARG A 132 5.88 17.12 -25.76
C ARG A 132 5.87 17.91 -24.47
N ALA A 133 4.76 17.88 -23.73
CA ALA A 133 4.63 18.56 -22.45
C ALA A 133 5.67 18.11 -21.42
N ILE A 134 5.97 16.81 -21.35
CA ILE A 134 7.02 16.28 -20.47
C ILE A 134 8.41 16.72 -20.95
N ASN A 135 8.70 16.61 -22.24
CA ASN A 135 10.03 16.91 -22.78
C ASN A 135 10.38 18.41 -22.70
N GLU A 136 9.42 19.31 -22.91
CA GLU A 136 9.61 20.76 -22.78
C GLU A 136 9.97 21.15 -21.33
N ARG A 137 9.33 20.52 -20.34
CA ARG A 137 9.63 20.75 -18.91
C ARG A 137 10.99 20.26 -18.50
N VAL A 138 11.35 19.11 -19.03
CA VAL A 138 12.59 18.42 -18.68
C VAL A 138 13.79 19.07 -19.36
N ALA A 139 13.59 19.76 -20.49
CA ALA A 139 14.62 20.57 -21.15
C ALA A 139 15.10 21.75 -20.30
N GLU A 140 14.31 22.20 -19.31
CA GLU A 140 14.70 23.22 -18.34
C GLU A 140 15.51 22.64 -17.15
N ALA A 141 15.64 21.31 -17.06
CA ALA A 141 16.40 20.61 -16.01
C ALA A 141 17.81 20.23 -16.46
N SER A 142 18.67 19.83 -15.52
CA SER A 142 20.09 19.49 -15.77
C SER A 142 20.30 18.48 -16.91
N GLU A 143 21.35 18.70 -17.72
CA GLU A 143 21.60 18.02 -19.00
C GLU A 143 21.52 16.48 -18.92
N GLY A 144 22.05 15.87 -17.85
CA GLY A 144 22.07 14.42 -17.66
C GLY A 144 20.69 13.81 -17.36
N ARG A 145 19.86 14.48 -16.54
CA ARG A 145 18.51 14.00 -16.22
C ARG A 145 17.57 14.20 -17.41
N ALA A 146 17.79 15.25 -18.18
CA ALA A 146 17.01 15.55 -19.36
C ALA A 146 17.13 14.48 -20.46
N ALA A 147 18.36 14.02 -20.73
CA ALA A 147 18.61 12.98 -21.73
C ALA A 147 17.97 11.62 -21.37
N ARG A 148 18.04 11.23 -20.09
CA ARG A 148 17.45 9.97 -19.60
C ARG A 148 15.94 9.97 -19.72
N ILE A 149 15.29 11.04 -19.27
CA ILE A 149 13.84 11.15 -19.30
C ILE A 149 13.34 11.21 -20.75
N LYS A 150 14.01 11.94 -21.64
CA LYS A 150 13.66 12.00 -23.07
C LYS A 150 13.67 10.62 -23.73
N THR A 151 14.66 9.79 -23.39
CA THR A 151 14.75 8.41 -23.90
C THR A 151 13.61 7.55 -23.35
N GLN A 152 13.34 7.63 -22.05
CA GLN A 152 12.26 6.89 -21.40
C GLN A 152 10.88 7.28 -21.94
N THR A 153 10.59 8.58 -22.10
CA THR A 153 9.32 9.07 -22.64
C THR A 153 9.14 8.66 -24.11
N GLN A 154 10.23 8.61 -24.89
CA GLN A 154 10.18 8.17 -26.28
C GLN A 154 9.84 6.68 -26.41
N ILE A 155 10.42 5.82 -25.56
CA ILE A 155 10.10 4.39 -25.52
C ILE A 155 8.64 4.21 -25.13
N LEU A 156 8.20 4.86 -24.04
CA LEU A 156 6.82 4.77 -23.56
C LEU A 156 5.82 5.25 -24.63
N ARG A 157 6.11 6.38 -25.30
CA ARG A 157 5.30 6.89 -26.42
C ARG A 157 5.16 5.86 -27.53
N ARG A 158 6.24 5.16 -27.91
CA ARG A 158 6.19 4.13 -28.97
C ARG A 158 5.29 2.97 -28.56
N VAL A 159 5.44 2.47 -27.33
CA VAL A 159 4.62 1.37 -26.81
C VAL A 159 3.15 1.76 -26.77
N VAL A 160 2.82 2.88 -26.12
CA VAL A 160 1.42 3.33 -25.98
C VAL A 160 0.79 3.61 -27.35
N LYS A 161 1.52 4.24 -28.29
CA LYS A 161 0.99 4.46 -29.65
C LYS A 161 0.78 3.15 -30.40
N ALA A 162 1.70 2.19 -30.29
CA ALA A 162 1.52 0.87 -30.90
C ALA A 162 0.25 0.20 -30.34
N THR A 163 0.06 0.21 -29.02
CA THR A 163 -1.15 -0.33 -28.39
C THR A 163 -2.42 0.37 -28.88
N VAL A 164 -2.45 1.71 -28.92
CA VAL A 164 -3.60 2.49 -29.41
C VAL A 164 -3.95 2.13 -30.85
N TRP A 165 -2.95 2.00 -31.73
CA TRP A 165 -3.19 1.62 -33.13
C TRP A 165 -3.62 0.17 -33.29
N ILE A 166 -3.08 -0.76 -32.50
CA ILE A 166 -3.51 -2.16 -32.48
C ILE A 166 -4.98 -2.25 -32.05
N LEU A 167 -5.36 -1.52 -30.99
CA LEU A 167 -6.75 -1.47 -30.52
C LEU A 167 -7.68 -0.81 -31.54
N GLY A 168 -7.23 0.28 -32.17
CA GLY A 168 -7.99 0.94 -33.25
C GLY A 168 -8.21 0.02 -34.46
N MET A 169 -7.17 -0.70 -34.88
CA MET A 169 -7.26 -1.69 -35.97
C MET A 169 -8.18 -2.86 -35.61
N ALA A 170 -8.09 -3.37 -34.38
CA ALA A 170 -8.99 -4.39 -33.86
C ALA A 170 -10.44 -3.88 -33.85
N GLY A 171 -10.66 -2.62 -33.44
CA GLY A 171 -11.97 -1.96 -33.48
C GLY A 171 -12.56 -1.89 -34.90
N VAL A 172 -11.74 -1.52 -35.89
CA VAL A 172 -12.13 -1.54 -37.32
C VAL A 172 -12.44 -2.97 -37.77
N LEU A 173 -11.61 -3.95 -37.41
CA LEU A 173 -11.82 -5.33 -37.83
C LEU A 173 -13.14 -5.91 -37.26
N LEU A 174 -13.49 -5.57 -36.02
CA LEU A 174 -14.74 -5.98 -35.38
C LEU A 174 -15.99 -5.35 -36.01
N THR A 175 -15.88 -4.34 -36.87
CA THR A 175 -17.06 -3.83 -37.56
C THR A 175 -17.59 -4.86 -38.55
N PHE A 176 -16.73 -5.71 -39.14
CA PHE A 176 -17.12 -6.71 -40.14
C PHE A 176 -17.74 -7.95 -39.50
N PRO A 177 -18.95 -8.41 -39.93
CA PRO A 177 -19.64 -9.55 -39.34
C PRO A 177 -18.79 -10.84 -39.30
N GLY A 178 -18.09 -11.17 -40.39
CA GLY A 178 -17.23 -12.36 -40.45
C GLY A 178 -16.03 -12.29 -39.51
N ALA A 179 -15.52 -11.09 -39.24
CA ALA A 179 -14.40 -10.89 -38.35
C ALA A 179 -14.82 -10.71 -36.88
N ARG A 180 -16.10 -10.47 -36.57
CA ARG A 180 -16.60 -10.48 -35.19
C ARG A 180 -16.48 -11.85 -34.53
N ALA A 181 -16.79 -12.92 -35.28
CA ALA A 181 -16.70 -14.29 -34.77
C ALA A 181 -15.24 -14.68 -34.46
N ALA A 182 -14.32 -14.37 -35.38
CA ALA A 182 -12.89 -14.56 -35.16
C ALA A 182 -12.32 -13.59 -34.11
N GLY A 183 -12.85 -12.37 -34.05
CA GLY A 183 -12.49 -11.36 -33.05
C GLY A 183 -12.84 -11.85 -31.65
N ALA A 184 -14.03 -12.39 -31.43
CA ALA A 184 -14.45 -12.91 -30.13
C ALA A 184 -13.49 -13.98 -29.58
N SER A 185 -12.98 -14.88 -30.42
CA SER A 185 -12.00 -15.89 -29.99
C SER A 185 -10.62 -15.31 -29.71
N ILE A 186 -10.20 -14.30 -30.48
CA ILE A 186 -8.95 -13.55 -30.22
C ILE A 186 -9.07 -12.72 -28.94
N PHE A 187 -10.21 -12.10 -28.66
CA PHE A 187 -10.45 -11.37 -27.41
C PHE A 187 -10.47 -12.32 -26.21
N ALA A 188 -11.06 -13.50 -26.35
CA ALA A 188 -11.04 -14.53 -25.30
C ALA A 188 -9.60 -14.99 -24.98
N SER A 189 -8.76 -15.22 -26.00
CA SER A 189 -7.34 -15.58 -25.79
C SER A 189 -6.47 -14.42 -25.32
N ALA A 190 -6.76 -13.18 -25.75
CA ALA A 190 -6.13 -11.97 -25.25
C ALA A 190 -6.40 -11.76 -23.75
N GLY A 191 -7.53 -12.25 -23.23
CA GLY A 191 -7.81 -12.28 -21.80
C GLY A 191 -6.74 -13.06 -21.01
N ILE A 192 -6.36 -14.25 -21.48
CA ILE A 192 -5.29 -15.07 -20.85
C ILE A 192 -3.95 -14.33 -20.90
N ILE A 193 -3.60 -13.77 -22.06
CA ILE A 193 -2.37 -12.97 -22.21
C ILE A 193 -2.36 -11.79 -21.24
N SER A 194 -3.51 -11.13 -21.04
CA SER A 194 -3.66 -10.01 -20.11
C SER A 194 -3.46 -10.43 -18.66
N VAL A 195 -3.97 -11.60 -18.25
CA VAL A 195 -3.74 -12.16 -16.91
C VAL A 195 -2.26 -12.47 -16.69
N VAL A 196 -1.59 -13.14 -17.64
CA VAL A 196 -0.16 -13.45 -17.56
C VAL A 196 0.68 -12.18 -17.50
N ALA A 197 0.36 -11.18 -18.33
CA ALA A 197 1.02 -9.87 -18.30
C ALA A 197 0.79 -9.14 -16.96
N GLY A 198 -0.43 -9.21 -16.41
CA GLY A 198 -0.77 -8.65 -15.10
C GLY A 198 0.00 -9.32 -13.95
N LEU A 199 0.11 -10.64 -13.98
CA LEU A 199 0.89 -11.41 -13.00
C LEU A 199 2.38 -11.06 -13.08
N ALA A 200 2.93 -10.93 -14.29
CA ALA A 200 4.31 -10.48 -14.50
C ALA A 200 4.54 -9.04 -13.99
N ALA A 201 3.53 -8.17 -14.09
CA ALA A 201 3.60 -6.79 -13.62
C ALA A 201 3.31 -6.62 -12.12
N GLN A 202 2.87 -7.68 -11.42
CA GLN A 202 2.38 -7.62 -10.04
C GLN A 202 3.38 -6.96 -9.08
N THR A 203 4.66 -7.34 -9.12
CA THR A 203 5.69 -6.76 -8.24
C THR A 203 5.95 -5.28 -8.55
N THR A 204 5.91 -4.90 -9.83
CA THR A 204 6.15 -3.51 -10.23
C THR A 204 4.98 -2.62 -9.80
N LEU A 205 3.75 -3.06 -10.07
CA LEU A 205 2.54 -2.35 -9.66
C LEU A 205 2.42 -2.29 -8.14
N GLY A 206 2.73 -3.39 -7.44
CA GLY A 206 2.74 -3.46 -5.99
C GLY A 206 3.67 -2.41 -5.37
N ASN A 207 4.88 -2.25 -5.92
CA ASN A 207 5.79 -1.19 -5.47
C ASN A 207 5.21 0.20 -5.69
N VAL A 208 4.64 0.49 -6.87
CA VAL A 208 4.03 1.80 -7.18
C VAL A 208 2.89 2.13 -6.20
N PHE A 209 2.00 1.15 -5.92
CA PHE A 209 0.92 1.33 -4.96
C PHE A 209 1.45 1.53 -3.54
N ALA A 210 2.50 0.81 -3.15
CA ALA A 210 3.14 1.00 -1.85
C ALA A 210 3.76 2.41 -1.73
N GLY A 211 4.46 2.91 -2.74
CA GLY A 211 5.00 4.28 -2.70
C GLY A 211 3.91 5.34 -2.66
N LEU A 212 2.79 5.11 -3.36
CA LEU A 212 1.61 5.99 -3.28
C LEU A 212 1.00 5.97 -1.87
N GLN A 213 0.89 4.78 -1.26
CA GLN A 213 0.43 4.62 0.11
C GLN A 213 1.34 5.36 1.10
N LEU A 214 2.66 5.23 0.98
CA LEU A 214 3.62 5.95 1.83
C LEU A 214 3.44 7.47 1.72
N ALA A 215 3.29 7.97 0.49
CA ALA A 215 3.11 9.39 0.22
C ALA A 215 1.79 9.96 0.80
N PHE A 216 0.71 9.19 0.83
CA PHE A 216 -0.59 9.64 1.36
C PHE A 216 -0.82 9.34 2.84
N THR A 217 -0.25 8.25 3.35
CA THR A 217 -0.48 7.80 4.73
C THR A 217 0.44 8.53 5.72
N ASP A 218 1.48 9.19 5.21
CA ASP A 218 2.42 9.96 6.02
C ASP A 218 3.03 9.09 7.16
N SER A 219 3.26 7.81 6.84
CA SER A 219 3.87 6.84 7.76
C SER A 219 5.36 7.09 7.93
N ILE A 220 5.98 7.73 6.94
CA ILE A 220 7.39 8.10 6.88
C ILE A 220 7.52 9.39 6.07
N ARG A 221 8.29 10.35 6.58
CA ARG A 221 8.55 11.63 5.91
C ARG A 221 9.99 11.72 5.45
N VAL A 222 10.23 12.51 4.41
CA VAL A 222 11.60 12.89 4.03
C VAL A 222 12.22 13.68 5.18
N GLY A 223 13.40 13.26 5.61
CA GLY A 223 14.10 13.79 6.78
C GLY A 223 13.86 13.01 8.08
N ASP A 224 12.95 12.04 8.11
CA ASP A 224 12.74 11.21 9.30
C ASP A 224 13.96 10.33 9.58
N ILE A 225 14.20 10.07 10.87
CA ILE A 225 15.22 9.14 11.33
C ILE A 225 14.54 7.80 11.59
N VAL A 226 14.99 6.77 10.88
CA VAL A 226 14.42 5.43 10.94
C VAL A 226 15.50 4.38 11.20
N MET A 227 15.16 3.41 12.03
CA MET A 227 15.97 2.22 12.25
C MET A 227 15.54 1.13 11.27
N TYR A 228 16.41 0.79 10.33
CA TYR A 228 16.13 -0.21 9.30
C TYR A 228 17.20 -1.30 9.31
N GLU A 229 16.79 -2.54 9.62
CA GLU A 229 17.67 -3.72 9.72
C GLU A 229 18.91 -3.47 10.60
N GLY A 230 18.71 -2.77 11.73
CA GLY A 230 19.78 -2.43 12.68
C GLY A 230 20.68 -1.25 12.25
N ASN A 231 20.42 -0.63 11.11
CA ASN A 231 21.14 0.55 10.65
C ASN A 231 20.39 1.83 11.07
N TYR A 232 21.16 2.76 11.63
CA TYR A 232 20.71 4.13 11.84
C TYR A 232 20.68 4.87 10.51
N THR A 233 19.48 5.27 10.07
CA THR A 233 19.30 5.87 8.75
C THR A 233 18.39 7.10 8.77
N THR A 234 18.57 7.97 7.78
CA THR A 234 17.72 9.12 7.51
C THR A 234 17.06 8.97 6.16
N VAL A 235 15.77 9.29 6.07
CA VAL A 235 15.00 9.20 4.83
C VAL A 235 15.36 10.36 3.92
N GLU A 236 16.02 10.09 2.79
CA GLU A 236 16.50 11.12 1.87
C GLU A 236 15.49 11.40 0.75
N GLU A 237 14.90 10.35 0.17
CA GLU A 237 13.95 10.46 -0.94
C GLU A 237 12.87 9.37 -0.82
N ILE A 238 11.61 9.72 -1.09
CA ILE A 238 10.50 8.78 -1.22
C ILE A 238 10.03 8.81 -2.68
N THR A 239 10.26 7.73 -3.41
CA THR A 239 9.79 7.54 -4.80
C THR A 239 8.59 6.58 -4.81
N LEU A 240 7.87 6.53 -5.94
CA LEU A 240 6.79 5.56 -6.12
C LEU A 240 7.26 4.12 -5.96
N THR A 241 8.46 3.75 -6.41
CA THR A 241 8.90 2.35 -6.43
C THR A 241 9.94 2.00 -5.37
N TYR A 242 10.63 2.97 -4.80
CA TYR A 242 11.63 2.77 -3.75
C TYR A 242 11.74 3.99 -2.82
N VAL A 243 12.30 3.76 -1.63
CA VAL A 243 12.70 4.77 -0.66
C VAL A 243 14.23 4.73 -0.54
N VAL A 244 14.86 5.90 -0.46
CA VAL A 244 16.30 6.05 -0.26
C VAL A 244 16.56 6.37 1.20
N LEU A 245 17.27 5.46 1.88
CA LEU A 245 17.72 5.63 3.25
C LEU A 245 19.22 5.93 3.28
N ALA A 246 19.61 7.09 3.81
CA ALA A 246 20.99 7.46 4.02
C ALA A 246 21.49 6.89 5.34
N VAL A 247 22.55 6.09 5.29
CA VAL A 247 23.25 5.57 6.47
C VAL A 247 24.25 6.63 6.94
N TRP A 248 24.55 6.65 8.23
CA TRP A 248 25.53 7.58 8.84
C TRP A 248 26.93 7.54 8.20
N ASP A 249 27.31 6.41 7.58
CA ASP A 249 28.60 6.24 6.89
C ASP A 249 28.62 6.76 5.44
N GLY A 250 27.55 7.44 5.01
CA GLY A 250 27.41 8.02 3.67
C GLY A 250 26.90 7.06 2.59
N ARG A 251 26.61 5.80 2.92
CA ARG A 251 25.96 4.86 1.99
C ARG A 251 24.46 5.15 1.88
N ARG A 252 23.87 4.78 0.74
CA ARG A 252 22.42 4.85 0.51
C ARG A 252 21.87 3.46 0.32
N ILE A 253 20.90 3.09 1.15
CA ILE A 253 20.14 1.84 1.02
C ILE A 253 18.89 2.17 0.21
N ILE A 254 18.75 1.51 -0.95
CA ILE A 254 17.58 1.63 -1.81
C ILE A 254 16.61 0.51 -1.44
N VAL A 255 15.51 0.86 -0.79
CA VAL A 255 14.52 -0.12 -0.34
C VAL A 255 13.27 -0.04 -1.22
N PRO A 256 12.82 -1.14 -1.85
CA PRO A 256 11.54 -1.17 -2.56
C PRO A 256 10.40 -0.69 -1.67
N SER A 257 9.51 0.14 -2.21
CA SER A 257 8.42 0.74 -1.42
C SER A 257 7.52 -0.32 -0.78
N THR A 258 7.32 -1.47 -1.42
CA THR A 258 6.56 -2.60 -0.85
C THR A 258 7.17 -3.11 0.46
N ILE A 259 8.50 -3.13 0.59
CA ILE A 259 9.14 -3.59 1.83
C ILE A 259 8.86 -2.61 2.97
N MET A 260 8.88 -1.31 2.68
CA MET A 260 8.57 -0.25 3.65
C MET A 260 7.12 -0.24 4.12
N THR A 261 6.18 -0.75 3.31
CA THR A 261 4.77 -0.84 3.72
C THR A 261 4.40 -2.18 4.36
N THR A 262 5.19 -3.23 4.14
CA THR A 262 4.88 -4.60 4.60
C THR A 262 5.67 -5.05 5.82
N LYS A 263 6.91 -4.56 6.00
CA LYS A 263 7.73 -4.86 7.18
C LYS A 263 7.64 -3.74 8.20
N SER A 264 7.73 -4.08 9.49
CA SER A 264 7.86 -3.10 10.56
C SER A 264 9.22 -2.42 10.52
N PHE A 265 9.23 -1.13 10.87
CA PHE A 265 10.42 -0.32 11.07
C PHE A 265 10.15 0.64 12.23
N GLU A 266 11.21 1.13 12.87
CA GLU A 266 11.08 2.11 13.94
C GLU A 266 11.28 3.51 13.35
N ASN A 267 10.33 4.41 13.60
CA ASN A 267 10.47 5.82 13.26
C ASN A 267 10.69 6.61 14.55
N TRP A 268 11.88 7.19 14.67
CA TRP A 268 12.35 7.86 15.87
C TRP A 268 11.97 9.35 15.91
N THR A 269 11.42 9.90 14.83
CA THR A 269 11.08 11.33 14.70
C THR A 269 9.61 11.61 14.39
N ARG A 270 8.77 10.58 14.30
CA ARG A 270 7.37 10.69 13.82
C ARG A 270 6.48 11.69 14.57
N ARG A 271 6.61 11.77 15.90
CA ARG A 271 5.71 12.59 16.74
C ARG A 271 6.44 13.70 17.49
N ALA A 272 7.63 13.40 17.99
CA ALA A 272 8.52 14.37 18.62
C ALA A 272 9.96 13.93 18.34
N PRO A 273 10.88 14.87 18.12
CA PRO A 273 12.30 14.55 18.03
C PRO A 273 12.85 14.11 19.40
N GLU A 274 12.14 14.43 20.49
CA GLU A 274 12.55 14.15 21.85
C GLU A 274 12.69 12.65 22.08
N MET A 275 13.87 12.23 22.49
CA MET A 275 14.20 10.83 22.70
C MET A 275 14.65 10.59 24.14
N THR A 276 14.38 9.38 24.62
CA THR A 276 14.92 8.88 25.88
C THR A 276 15.87 7.74 25.56
N GLY A 277 17.03 7.74 26.21
CA GLY A 277 18.03 6.69 26.07
C GLY A 277 18.62 6.33 27.43
N ASP A 278 19.26 5.17 27.47
CA ASP A 278 19.94 4.71 28.66
C ASP A 278 21.46 4.56 28.46
N VAL A 279 22.18 4.74 29.56
CA VAL A 279 23.60 4.45 29.70
C VAL A 279 23.74 3.44 30.82
N VAL A 280 24.28 2.27 30.50
CA VAL A 280 24.61 1.24 31.50
C VAL A 280 26.09 1.36 31.85
N ILE A 281 26.38 1.49 33.15
CA ILE A 281 27.73 1.56 33.71
C ILE A 281 27.87 0.43 34.71
N THR A 282 28.80 -0.48 34.46
CA THR A 282 29.11 -1.58 35.38
C THR A 282 30.13 -1.10 36.42
N VAL A 283 29.81 -1.29 37.69
CA VAL A 283 30.62 -0.83 38.85
C VAL A 283 30.71 -1.92 39.92
N ASP A 284 31.65 -1.78 40.85
CA ASP A 284 31.79 -2.68 41.99
C ASP A 284 30.72 -2.40 43.08
N TRP A 285 30.42 -3.42 43.89
CA TRP A 285 29.45 -3.38 45.00
C TRP A 285 29.77 -2.34 46.10
N ALA A 286 31.02 -1.89 46.20
CA ALA A 286 31.45 -0.89 47.17
C ALA A 286 31.06 0.55 46.79
N LEU A 287 30.49 0.77 45.59
CA LEU A 287 30.07 2.10 45.17
C LEU A 287 28.97 2.67 46.11
N PRO A 288 29.18 3.84 46.73
CA PRO A 288 28.10 4.56 47.41
C PRO A 288 27.07 5.08 46.39
N ILE A 289 25.95 4.37 46.27
CA ILE A 289 24.90 4.67 45.27
C ILE A 289 24.37 6.11 45.39
N GLU A 290 24.21 6.61 46.61
CA GLU A 290 23.69 7.98 46.82
C GLU A 290 24.68 9.03 46.30
N ALA A 291 25.98 8.82 46.49
CA ALA A 291 27.00 9.70 45.92
C ALA A 291 26.99 9.66 44.38
N ALA A 292 26.80 8.48 43.79
CA ALA A 292 26.67 8.33 42.35
C ALA A 292 25.44 9.08 41.79
N ARG A 293 24.31 9.05 42.51
CA ARG A 293 23.09 9.81 42.15
C ARG A 293 23.32 11.31 42.21
N MET A 294 23.92 11.80 43.30
CA MET A 294 24.25 13.23 43.44
C MET A 294 25.18 13.70 42.33
N ARG A 295 26.22 12.93 42.01
CA ARG A 295 27.14 13.27 40.93
C ARG A 295 26.45 13.28 39.57
N PHE A 296 25.65 12.25 39.28
CA PHE A 296 24.89 12.17 38.03
C PHE A 296 23.96 13.38 37.84
N GLU A 297 23.24 13.77 38.90
CA GLU A 297 22.38 14.96 38.85
C GLU A 297 23.18 16.25 38.64
N GLN A 298 24.35 16.37 39.27
CA GLN A 298 25.26 17.49 39.05
C GLN A 298 25.73 17.58 37.59
N ILE A 299 26.07 16.45 36.95
CA ILE A 299 26.47 16.42 35.53
C ILE A 299 25.31 16.90 34.64
N LEU A 300 24.10 16.39 34.88
CA LEU A 300 22.92 16.79 34.11
C LEU A 300 22.58 18.28 34.24
N ARG A 301 22.72 18.85 35.43
CA ARG A 301 22.47 20.29 35.66
C ARG A 301 23.52 21.21 35.02
N ASN A 302 24.71 20.68 34.74
CA ASN A 302 25.85 21.45 34.20
C ASN A 302 26.02 21.32 32.68
N THR A 303 25.15 20.59 31.98
CA THR A 303 25.19 20.43 30.52
C THR A 303 23.96 21.04 29.86
N ASP A 304 24.14 21.60 28.67
CA ASP A 304 23.07 22.09 27.79
C ASP A 304 22.46 20.98 26.92
N LEU A 305 23.05 19.78 26.93
CA LEU A 305 22.60 18.62 26.15
C LEU A 305 21.33 17.97 26.74
N TRP A 306 21.06 18.16 28.03
CA TRP A 306 19.89 17.59 28.71
C TRP A 306 18.66 18.51 28.59
N ASP A 307 17.52 17.92 28.25
CA ASP A 307 16.26 18.66 28.04
C ASP A 307 15.41 18.85 29.30
N GLY A 308 15.86 18.30 30.45
CA GLY A 308 15.18 18.43 31.74
C GLY A 308 14.01 17.46 31.98
N ARG A 309 13.61 16.63 31.01
CA ARG A 309 12.39 15.80 31.15
C ARG A 309 12.59 14.55 32.01
N THR A 310 13.71 13.85 31.82
CA THR A 310 14.02 12.58 32.48
C THR A 310 15.51 12.52 32.75
N GLY A 311 15.87 12.26 34.00
CA GLY A 311 17.24 12.08 34.44
C GLY A 311 17.23 11.24 35.72
N VAL A 312 17.38 9.93 35.57
CA VAL A 312 17.27 8.99 36.70
C VAL A 312 18.41 7.99 36.66
N LEU A 313 19.10 7.81 37.78
CA LEU A 313 20.11 6.76 37.99
C LEU A 313 19.57 5.69 38.92
N GLN A 314 19.53 4.45 38.44
CA GLN A 314 19.03 3.28 39.16
C GLN A 314 20.00 2.11 39.07
N VAL A 315 19.94 1.21 40.05
CA VAL A 315 20.60 -0.10 39.96
C VAL A 315 19.72 -0.98 39.07
N ALA A 316 20.23 -1.32 37.89
CA ALA A 316 19.50 -2.06 36.87
C ALA A 316 19.59 -3.57 37.08
N ASP A 317 20.76 -4.03 37.52
CA ASP A 317 21.04 -5.43 37.78
C ASP A 317 22.08 -5.54 38.90
N ALA A 318 21.78 -6.42 39.86
CA ALA A 318 22.61 -6.76 41.00
C ALA A 318 22.67 -8.29 41.18
N SER A 319 22.35 -9.06 40.12
CA SER A 319 22.37 -10.52 40.14
C SER A 319 23.77 -11.12 39.97
N SER A 320 24.69 -10.35 39.39
CA SER A 320 26.07 -10.77 39.18
C SER A 320 26.85 -10.72 40.50
N THR A 321 27.57 -11.81 40.82
CA THR A 321 28.28 -11.95 42.11
C THR A 321 29.31 -10.85 42.35
N ASP A 322 29.95 -10.35 41.29
CA ASP A 322 31.11 -9.46 41.42
C ASP A 322 30.83 -8.00 41.07
N ARG A 323 29.70 -7.69 40.42
CA ARG A 323 29.44 -6.37 39.85
C ARG A 323 27.96 -6.00 39.91
N ILE A 324 27.70 -4.70 39.95
CA ILE A 324 26.35 -4.14 39.77
C ILE A 324 26.32 -3.28 38.51
N ASN A 325 25.20 -3.29 37.81
CA ASN A 325 24.97 -2.45 36.64
C ASN A 325 24.11 -1.27 37.05
N LEU A 326 24.64 -0.06 36.94
CA LEU A 326 23.88 1.18 37.04
C LEU A 326 23.30 1.53 35.68
N ARG A 327 22.01 1.83 35.64
CA ARG A 327 21.34 2.38 34.45
C ARG A 327 20.98 3.83 34.71
N CYS A 328 21.52 4.69 33.86
CA CYS A 328 21.21 6.10 33.81
C CYS A 328 20.23 6.32 32.64
N VAL A 329 18.98 6.66 32.93
CA VAL A 329 17.96 6.98 31.93
C VAL A 329 17.89 8.49 31.77
N VAL A 330 18.13 8.98 30.55
CA VAL A 330 18.16 10.41 30.23
C VAL A 330 17.38 10.73 28.98
N SER A 331 16.76 11.90 28.97
CA SER A 331 16.07 12.45 27.81
C SER A 331 16.89 13.56 27.14
N ALA A 332 16.73 13.72 25.83
CA ALA A 332 17.28 14.84 25.09
C ALA A 332 16.35 15.28 23.96
N LYS A 333 16.60 16.49 23.45
CA LYS A 333 15.79 17.15 22.41
C LYS A 333 15.72 16.39 21.09
N ASN A 334 16.78 15.69 20.71
CA ASN A 334 16.86 14.91 19.46
C ASN A 334 17.86 13.75 19.58
N SER A 335 17.87 12.88 18.57
CA SER A 335 18.73 11.69 18.53
C SER A 335 20.24 12.01 18.56
N PRO A 336 20.77 13.00 17.79
CA PRO A 336 22.17 13.43 17.91
C PRO A 336 22.55 13.90 19.31
N THR A 337 21.79 14.85 19.88
CA THR A 337 22.03 15.39 21.23
C THR A 337 21.93 14.30 22.29
N LEU A 338 21.02 13.33 22.14
CA LEU A 338 20.96 12.17 23.04
C LEU A 338 22.24 11.34 22.97
N THR A 339 22.81 11.16 21.78
CA THR A 339 24.05 10.40 21.61
C THR A 339 25.23 11.12 22.26
N ASP A 340 25.33 12.44 22.05
CA ASP A 340 26.36 13.27 22.68
C ASP A 340 26.21 13.27 24.22
N LEU A 341 24.98 13.42 24.73
CA LEU A 341 24.70 13.37 26.16
C LEU A 341 25.08 12.02 26.77
N ARG A 342 24.75 10.91 26.10
CA ARG A 342 25.13 9.57 26.58
C ARG A 342 26.65 9.38 26.63
N ASN A 343 27.38 9.90 25.64
CA ASN A 343 28.85 9.82 25.62
C ASN A 343 29.45 10.70 26.71
N HIS A 344 28.98 11.94 26.84
CA HIS A 344 29.40 12.87 27.88
C HIS A 344 29.17 12.29 29.29
N LEU A 345 28.00 11.71 29.53
CA LEU A 345 27.69 11.02 30.80
C LEU A 345 28.63 9.87 31.09
N ARG A 346 28.97 9.04 30.09
CA ARG A 346 29.95 7.95 30.28
C ARG A 346 31.31 8.51 30.67
N GLU A 347 31.78 9.53 29.96
CA GLU A 347 33.09 10.13 30.20
C GLU A 347 33.18 10.79 31.59
N GLU A 348 32.18 11.56 31.98
CA GLU A 348 32.16 12.26 33.28
C GLU A 348 31.96 11.29 34.46
N MET A 349 31.12 10.26 34.31
CA MET A 349 30.95 9.24 35.35
C MET A 349 32.22 8.40 35.51
N VAL A 350 32.90 8.05 34.42
CA VAL A 350 34.20 7.35 34.48
C VAL A 350 35.24 8.23 35.16
N ARG A 351 35.33 9.52 34.80
CA ARG A 351 36.26 10.46 35.45
C ARG A 351 36.00 10.55 36.96
N TRP A 352 34.74 10.69 37.36
CA TRP A 352 34.36 10.74 38.76
C TRP A 352 34.74 9.46 39.53
N ILE A 353 34.49 8.28 38.94
CA ILE A 353 34.89 7.00 39.54
C ILE A 353 36.41 6.93 39.72
N GLN A 354 37.19 7.43 38.74
CA GLN A 354 38.64 7.41 38.82
C GLN A 354 39.21 8.40 39.86
N GLU A 355 38.60 9.56 40.03
CA GLU A 355 39.12 10.64 40.88
C GLU A 355 38.59 10.59 42.32
N GLU A 356 37.30 10.31 42.49
CA GLU A 356 36.60 10.46 43.78
C GLU A 356 36.09 9.14 44.38
N ALA A 357 35.81 8.13 43.54
CA ALA A 357 35.33 6.82 44.00
C ALA A 357 36.14 5.61 43.48
N PRO A 358 37.47 5.53 43.72
CA PRO A 358 38.29 4.42 43.21
C PRO A 358 37.83 3.04 43.67
N GLN A 359 37.16 2.95 44.82
CA GLN A 359 36.56 1.71 45.34
C GLN A 359 35.43 1.15 44.46
N ALA A 360 34.88 1.94 43.54
CA ALA A 360 33.82 1.53 42.63
C ALA A 360 34.33 0.93 41.32
N ILE A 361 35.65 0.95 41.10
CA ILE A 361 36.27 0.38 39.90
C ILE A 361 36.02 -1.14 39.90
N PRO A 362 35.47 -1.72 38.82
CA PRO A 362 35.23 -3.16 38.76
C PRO A 362 36.50 -3.98 38.98
N HIS A 363 36.52 -4.84 40.00
CA HIS A 363 37.63 -5.74 40.31
C HIS A 363 37.13 -7.11 40.77
N GLU A 364 37.91 -8.16 40.52
CA GLU A 364 37.57 -9.53 40.91
C GLU A 364 37.93 -9.76 42.39
N ARG A 365 37.00 -10.34 43.16
CA ARG A 365 37.18 -10.60 44.59
C ARG A 365 37.22 -12.11 44.83
N HIS A 366 38.40 -12.66 45.14
CA HIS A 366 38.50 -14.04 45.60
C HIS A 366 38.34 -14.08 47.13
N TYR A 367 37.14 -14.45 47.60
CA TYR A 367 36.92 -14.65 49.03
C TYR A 367 37.38 -16.06 49.43
N VAL A 368 38.41 -16.14 50.28
CA VAL A 368 38.86 -17.41 50.88
C VAL A 368 38.36 -17.44 52.33
N ASP A 369 37.35 -18.27 52.60
CA ASP A 369 36.81 -18.45 53.96
C ASP A 369 37.75 -19.33 54.80
N GLU A 370 38.80 -18.74 55.36
CA GLU A 370 39.81 -19.51 56.10
C GLU A 370 39.31 -20.03 57.47
N LYS A 371 38.19 -19.52 58.02
CA LYS A 371 37.79 -19.80 59.42
C LYS A 371 36.28 -19.83 59.73
N GLY A 372 35.38 -19.86 58.74
CA GLY A 372 33.93 -19.93 58.98
C GLY A 372 33.31 -18.61 59.45
N ASP A 373 33.94 -17.48 59.11
CA ASP A 373 33.55 -16.11 59.52
C ASP A 373 32.19 -15.67 58.94
N LEU A 374 31.81 -16.25 57.80
CA LEU A 374 30.50 -15.98 57.19
C LEU A 374 29.34 -16.45 58.08
N ARG A 375 29.53 -17.51 58.88
CA ARG A 375 28.48 -18.00 59.80
C ARG A 375 28.26 -17.05 60.98
N SER A 376 29.30 -16.40 61.49
CA SER A 376 29.17 -15.36 62.53
C SER A 376 28.47 -14.13 61.96
N ARG A 377 28.93 -13.63 60.80
CA ARG A 377 28.35 -12.42 60.17
C ARG A 377 26.88 -12.60 59.77
N ASN A 378 26.46 -13.81 59.41
CA ASN A 378 25.06 -14.12 59.19
C ASN A 378 24.21 -13.96 60.46
N LYS A 379 24.73 -14.29 61.64
CA LYS A 379 24.00 -14.08 62.91
C LYS A 379 23.84 -12.59 63.21
N ASP A 380 24.89 -11.80 62.98
CA ASP A 380 24.85 -10.35 63.18
C ASP A 380 23.90 -9.68 62.18
N THR A 381 23.88 -10.16 60.94
CA THR A 381 22.94 -9.68 59.91
C THR A 381 21.50 -10.00 60.30
N LEU A 382 21.23 -11.23 60.79
CA LEU A 382 19.92 -11.60 61.31
C LEU A 382 19.50 -10.76 62.52
N ALA A 383 20.43 -10.36 63.38
CA ALA A 383 20.14 -9.47 64.50
C ALA A 383 19.74 -8.07 64.01
N LEU A 384 20.48 -7.49 63.06
CA LEU A 384 20.15 -6.20 62.45
C LEU A 384 18.83 -6.22 61.66
N VAL A 385 18.52 -7.34 60.99
CA VAL A 385 17.24 -7.51 60.29
C VAL A 385 16.09 -7.57 61.30
N ARG A 386 16.24 -8.29 62.42
CA ARG A 386 15.23 -8.31 63.49
C ARG A 386 15.04 -6.93 64.11
N GLU A 387 16.12 -6.21 64.39
CA GLU A 387 16.05 -4.84 64.91
C GLU A 387 15.27 -3.91 63.96
N ARG A 388 15.44 -4.05 62.64
CA ARG A 388 14.66 -3.30 61.63
C ARG A 388 13.21 -3.79 61.49
N GLU A 389 12.93 -5.07 61.69
CA GLU A 389 11.55 -5.60 61.73
C GLU A 389 10.80 -5.15 62.99
N GLU A 390 11.51 -4.97 64.11
CA GLU A 390 10.98 -4.39 65.35
C GLU A 390 10.69 -2.88 65.16
N ASP A 391 11.50 -2.18 64.37
CA ASP A 391 11.34 -0.75 64.03
C ASP A 391 10.40 -0.52 62.83
N GLN A 392 9.38 -1.37 62.67
CA GLN A 392 8.41 -1.31 61.57
C GLN A 392 7.91 0.14 61.37
N PRO A 393 8.00 0.71 60.14
CA PRO A 393 7.36 1.99 59.88
C PRO A 393 5.87 1.87 60.22
N PRO A 394 5.25 2.93 60.77
CA PRO A 394 3.89 2.83 61.29
C PRO A 394 3.00 2.18 60.24
N VAL A 395 2.35 1.09 60.64
CA VAL A 395 1.29 0.49 59.84
C VAL A 395 0.32 1.63 59.53
N PHE A 396 0.09 1.90 58.25
CA PHE A 396 -0.96 2.83 57.84
C PHE A 396 -2.29 2.16 58.23
N GLU A 397 -2.69 2.36 59.48
CA GLU A 397 -4.04 2.14 59.93
C GLU A 397 -4.82 3.39 59.48
N PRO A 398 -5.71 3.29 58.49
CA PRO A 398 -6.61 4.38 58.19
C PRO A 398 -7.39 4.69 59.47
N VAL A 399 -7.14 5.86 60.05
CA VAL A 399 -7.95 6.39 61.15
C VAL A 399 -9.33 6.60 60.56
N TYR A 400 -10.27 5.75 60.95
CA TYR A 400 -11.69 6.03 60.75
C TYR A 400 -12.15 6.87 61.94
N ASP A 401 -11.95 8.17 61.83
CA ASP A 401 -12.65 9.18 62.61
C ASP A 401 -14.14 9.08 62.25
N GLY A 402 -14.89 8.37 63.09
CA GLY A 402 -16.30 8.02 62.91
C GLY A 402 -17.30 9.19 62.83
N GLU A 403 -16.85 10.38 62.41
CA GLU A 403 -17.67 11.58 62.25
C GLU A 403 -18.09 11.90 60.82
N ASN A 404 -17.73 11.08 59.82
CA ASN A 404 -18.30 11.20 58.46
C ASN A 404 -18.64 9.85 57.82
N VAL A 405 -19.36 9.02 58.57
CA VAL A 405 -20.23 8.01 57.95
C VAL A 405 -21.56 8.69 57.68
N THR A 406 -21.81 9.12 56.44
CA THR A 406 -23.18 9.42 56.01
C THR A 406 -23.98 8.12 56.13
N HIS A 407 -24.79 8.03 57.18
CA HIS A 407 -25.84 7.04 57.33
C HIS A 407 -26.77 7.14 56.10
N THR A 408 -26.70 6.18 55.19
CA THR A 408 -27.89 5.83 54.41
C THR A 408 -28.73 4.93 55.29
N ASP A 409 -29.86 5.47 55.74
CA ASP A 409 -30.83 4.80 56.57
C ASP A 409 -31.38 3.52 55.91
N GLU A 410 -31.70 2.56 56.77
CA GLU A 410 -32.51 1.36 56.54
C GLU A 410 -31.86 0.25 55.70
N THR A 411 -31.24 -0.71 56.40
CA THR A 411 -31.21 -2.10 55.93
C THR A 411 -31.76 -2.98 57.04
N GLU A 412 -33.07 -3.22 56.99
CA GLU A 412 -33.70 -4.27 57.79
C GLU A 412 -33.12 -5.62 57.35
N ILE A 413 -32.57 -6.37 58.30
CA ILE A 413 -32.01 -7.69 58.05
C ILE A 413 -33.17 -8.66 57.88
N ILE A 414 -33.57 -8.88 56.63
CA ILE A 414 -34.61 -9.84 56.26
C ILE A 414 -34.10 -11.26 56.53
N SER A 415 -34.93 -12.10 57.17
CA SER A 415 -34.54 -13.47 57.49
C SER A 415 -34.42 -14.33 56.22
N ALA A 416 -33.56 -15.34 56.23
CA ALA A 416 -33.33 -16.23 55.08
C ALA A 416 -34.61 -16.93 54.56
N LYS A 417 -35.69 -16.96 55.35
CA LYS A 417 -36.98 -17.54 54.98
C LYS A 417 -37.87 -16.58 54.18
N GLU A 418 -37.71 -15.27 54.37
CA GLU A 418 -38.43 -14.23 53.62
C GLU A 418 -37.79 -13.98 52.25
N VAL A 419 -36.47 -14.17 52.12
CA VAL A 419 -35.76 -14.11 50.82
C VAL A 419 -36.31 -15.13 49.81
N ALA A 420 -36.80 -16.28 50.29
CA ALA A 420 -37.37 -17.31 49.43
C ALA A 420 -38.73 -16.93 48.80
N GLN A 421 -39.46 -15.95 49.36
CA GLN A 421 -40.72 -15.47 48.78
C GLN A 421 -40.51 -14.55 47.58
N PHE A 422 -39.38 -13.84 47.50
CA PHE A 422 -39.08 -12.93 46.38
C PHE A 422 -38.56 -13.64 45.12
N LEU A 423 -38.20 -14.93 45.21
CA LEU A 423 -37.56 -15.68 44.12
C LEU A 423 -38.53 -16.39 43.17
N ARG A 424 -39.83 -16.05 43.18
CA ARG A 424 -40.81 -16.63 42.25
C ARG A 424 -41.60 -15.58 41.51
N VAL A 425 -40.95 -14.90 40.58
CA VAL A 425 -41.63 -14.35 39.42
C VAL A 425 -40.92 -14.88 38.18
N SER A 426 -41.67 -15.56 37.32
CA SER A 426 -41.17 -16.12 36.06
C SER A 426 -40.84 -14.98 35.09
N LEU A 427 -39.77 -15.13 34.31
CA LEU A 427 -39.32 -14.15 33.32
C LEU A 427 -40.42 -13.72 32.33
N ALA A 428 -41.41 -14.58 32.06
CA ALA A 428 -42.52 -14.28 31.18
C ALA A 428 -43.45 -13.17 31.71
N ASP A 429 -43.55 -13.00 33.05
CA ASP A 429 -44.40 -11.96 33.65
C ASP A 429 -43.72 -10.58 33.66
N ARG A 430 -42.38 -10.55 33.55
CA ARG A 430 -41.57 -9.31 33.57
C ARG A 430 -41.49 -8.61 32.21
N GLU A 431 -41.65 -9.35 31.11
CA GLU A 431 -41.67 -8.78 29.76
C GLU A 431 -42.98 -8.01 29.45
N ALA A 432 -44.05 -8.25 30.22
CA ALA A 432 -45.31 -7.51 30.08
C ALA A 432 -45.29 -6.11 30.71
N GLU A 433 -44.39 -5.83 31.65
CA GLU A 433 -44.31 -4.54 32.37
C GLU A 433 -43.30 -3.55 31.78
N LEU A 434 -42.37 -4.00 30.93
CA LEU A 434 -41.39 -3.13 30.27
C LEU A 434 -41.90 -2.68 28.89
N GLY A 435 -42.99 -1.91 28.92
CA GLY A 435 -43.40 -1.07 27.80
C GLY A 435 -42.63 0.26 27.81
N ASP A 436 -41.98 0.57 26.69
CA ASP A 436 -41.48 1.90 26.28
C ASP A 436 -40.71 2.74 27.32
N ALA A 437 -39.41 2.47 27.48
CA ALA A 437 -38.46 3.53 27.81
C ALA A 437 -37.04 3.19 27.34
N VAL A 438 -36.58 3.94 26.34
CA VAL A 438 -35.28 3.86 25.68
C VAL A 438 -34.17 4.48 26.54
N ALA A 439 -33.03 3.80 26.70
CA ALA A 439 -31.75 4.40 27.11
C ALA A 439 -30.55 3.54 26.64
N PRO A 440 -29.33 4.11 26.50
CA PRO A 440 -28.48 3.98 25.31
C PRO A 440 -27.41 2.88 25.41
N SER A 441 -26.99 2.34 24.26
CA SER A 441 -25.90 1.37 24.15
C SER A 441 -24.53 2.04 24.07
N VAL A 442 -23.72 1.85 25.12
CA VAL A 442 -22.27 1.97 25.10
C VAL A 442 -21.71 0.58 25.40
N GLU A 443 -21.07 -0.04 24.41
CA GLU A 443 -20.36 -1.31 24.59
C GLU A 443 -18.84 -1.07 24.62
N ALA A 444 -18.23 -1.31 25.78
CA ALA A 444 -16.99 -2.09 25.90
C ALA A 444 -16.75 -2.42 27.38
N HIS A 445 -16.97 -3.68 27.76
CA HIS A 445 -16.38 -4.25 28.97
C HIS A 445 -15.43 -5.38 28.59
N THR A 446 -14.15 -5.15 28.90
CA THR A 446 -13.20 -6.19 29.24
C THR A 446 -13.60 -6.80 30.59
N THR A 447 -13.73 -8.12 30.66
CA THR A 447 -13.79 -8.83 31.94
C THR A 447 -12.48 -9.58 32.14
N ALA A 448 -11.73 -9.16 33.15
CA ALA A 448 -10.58 -9.88 33.66
C ALA A 448 -11.05 -10.82 34.78
N THR A 449 -10.64 -12.09 34.75
CA THR A 449 -10.55 -12.94 35.94
C THR A 449 -9.21 -13.68 35.95
N LYS A 450 -8.40 -13.29 36.95
CA LYS A 450 -7.25 -13.95 37.65
C LYS A 450 -7.10 -15.46 37.35
N SER A 451 -5.93 -16.09 37.20
CA SER A 451 -4.57 -15.81 37.71
C SER A 451 -3.59 -16.91 37.26
N ALA A 452 -2.30 -16.61 37.38
CA ALA A 452 -1.15 -17.52 37.55
C ALA A 452 -0.61 -18.28 36.32
N ILE A 453 0.37 -17.62 35.72
CA ILE A 453 1.46 -18.17 34.92
C ILE A 453 2.21 -19.21 35.77
N PHE A 454 2.03 -20.50 35.48
CA PHE A 454 2.92 -21.55 35.97
C PHE A 454 3.25 -22.49 34.80
N THR A 455 4.45 -22.31 34.26
CA THR A 455 5.05 -23.18 33.26
C THR A 455 5.48 -24.47 33.93
N GLY A 456 4.73 -25.55 33.75
CA GLY A 456 5.16 -26.89 34.18
C GLY A 456 4.09 -27.88 34.66
N SER A 457 2.79 -27.64 34.48
CA SER A 457 1.80 -28.68 34.79
C SER A 457 1.77 -29.75 33.66
N PRO A 458 1.54 -31.04 33.99
CA PRO A 458 1.46 -32.12 32.98
C PRO A 458 0.38 -31.85 31.90
N GLU A 459 -0.73 -31.21 32.28
CA GLU A 459 -1.81 -30.81 31.37
C GLU A 459 -1.44 -29.63 30.45
N ALA A 460 -0.42 -28.83 30.80
CA ALA A 460 0.13 -27.78 29.94
C ALA A 460 1.10 -28.35 28.90
N GLU A 461 1.88 -29.37 29.27
CA GLU A 461 2.75 -30.11 28.34
C GLU A 461 1.96 -30.95 27.33
N GLU A 462 0.87 -31.59 27.75
CA GLU A 462 -0.01 -32.31 26.81
C GLU A 462 -0.69 -31.37 25.82
N ARG A 463 -1.12 -30.18 26.27
CA ARG A 463 -1.65 -29.16 25.36
C ARG A 463 -0.59 -28.58 24.44
N ALA A 464 0.64 -28.38 24.91
CA ALA A 464 1.76 -27.94 24.06
C ALA A 464 2.11 -28.99 22.99
N LYS A 465 2.07 -30.29 23.32
CA LYS A 465 2.24 -31.38 22.35
C LYS A 465 1.09 -31.48 21.35
N ALA A 466 -0.15 -31.20 21.77
CA ALA A 466 -1.32 -31.20 20.90
C ALA A 466 -1.36 -30.00 19.93
N PHE A 467 -0.73 -28.87 20.29
CA PHE A 467 -0.65 -27.66 19.48
C PHE A 467 0.68 -27.47 18.74
N ALA A 468 1.71 -28.27 19.05
CA ALA A 468 2.89 -28.35 18.22
C ALA A 468 2.51 -29.02 16.90
N GLY A 469 2.60 -28.25 15.80
CA GLY A 469 2.42 -28.78 14.46
C GLY A 469 3.35 -29.96 14.16
N PRO A 470 3.19 -30.64 13.01
CA PRO A 470 3.99 -31.82 12.68
C PRO A 470 5.48 -31.54 12.88
N GLY A 471 6.13 -32.29 13.76
CA GLY A 471 7.51 -32.04 14.19
C GLY A 471 8.52 -32.19 13.04
N ASP A 472 9.76 -31.76 13.27
CA ASP A 472 10.83 -31.70 12.25
C ASP A 472 11.04 -33.02 11.49
N VAL A 473 10.84 -34.16 12.17
CA VAL A 473 10.91 -35.50 11.57
C VAL A 473 9.88 -35.71 10.45
N VAL A 474 8.69 -35.13 10.58
CA VAL A 474 7.62 -35.20 9.57
C VAL A 474 7.93 -34.26 8.39
N TYR A 475 8.63 -33.15 8.63
CA TYR A 475 9.14 -32.29 7.57
C TYR A 475 10.28 -32.97 6.80
N GLU A 476 11.21 -33.60 7.48
CA GLU A 476 12.29 -34.38 6.86
C GLU A 476 11.74 -35.58 6.06
N GLU A 477 10.73 -36.28 6.59
CA GLU A 477 10.08 -37.38 5.87
C GLU A 477 9.36 -36.88 4.62
N ARG A 478 8.71 -35.71 4.68
CA ARG A 478 8.04 -35.08 3.53
C ARG A 478 9.05 -34.58 2.50
N GLN A 479 10.20 -34.06 2.92
CA GLN A 479 11.31 -33.68 2.03
C GLN A 479 11.93 -34.90 1.35
N ARG A 480 12.21 -35.99 2.09
CA ARG A 480 12.70 -37.23 1.48
C ARG A 480 11.74 -37.81 0.45
N LYS A 481 10.43 -37.69 0.69
CA LYS A 481 9.41 -38.14 -0.25
C LYS A 481 9.36 -37.27 -1.52
N LEU A 482 9.51 -35.96 -1.36
CA LEU A 482 9.62 -35.02 -2.49
C LEU A 482 10.89 -35.28 -3.31
N ASP A 483 12.02 -35.55 -2.66
CA ASP A 483 13.28 -35.86 -3.32
C ASP A 483 13.18 -37.21 -4.07
N SER A 484 12.57 -38.24 -3.47
CA SER A 484 12.35 -39.53 -4.15
C SER A 484 11.40 -39.43 -5.34
N ASP A 485 10.35 -38.61 -5.23
CA ASP A 485 9.38 -38.37 -6.30
C ASP A 485 10.04 -37.58 -7.44
N THR A 486 10.94 -36.65 -7.11
CA THR A 486 11.71 -35.87 -8.09
C THR A 486 12.71 -36.76 -8.83
N GLU A 487 13.43 -37.65 -8.12
CA GLU A 487 14.34 -38.60 -8.75
C GLU A 487 13.61 -39.58 -9.67
N THR A 488 12.43 -40.08 -9.28
CA THR A 488 11.62 -40.96 -10.15
C THR A 488 11.11 -40.24 -11.40
N LEU A 489 10.72 -38.97 -11.28
CA LEU A 489 10.35 -38.16 -12.45
C LEU A 489 11.53 -37.96 -13.40
N VAL A 490 12.72 -37.61 -12.90
CA VAL A 490 13.93 -37.47 -13.72
C VAL A 490 14.31 -38.80 -14.40
N GLN A 491 14.17 -39.93 -13.69
CA GLN A 491 14.44 -41.25 -14.28
C GLN A 491 13.42 -41.62 -15.37
N SER A 492 12.15 -41.22 -15.23
CA SER A 492 11.13 -41.41 -16.26
C SER A 492 11.41 -40.57 -17.52
N GLU A 493 11.80 -39.31 -17.36
CA GLU A 493 12.17 -38.44 -18.50
C GLU A 493 13.42 -38.96 -19.23
N GLN A 494 14.42 -39.48 -18.50
CA GLN A 494 15.61 -40.09 -19.11
C GLN A 494 15.29 -41.40 -19.84
N ASN A 495 14.38 -42.22 -19.31
CA ASN A 495 13.94 -43.45 -19.98
C ASN A 495 13.09 -43.17 -21.24
N ASP A 496 12.28 -42.12 -21.22
CA ASP A 496 11.52 -41.69 -22.40
C ASP A 496 12.44 -41.06 -23.46
N ALA A 497 13.48 -40.33 -23.05
CA ALA A 497 14.52 -39.85 -23.96
C ALA A 497 15.35 -40.98 -24.59
N ALA A 498 15.58 -42.09 -23.85
CA ALA A 498 16.30 -43.26 -24.36
C ALA A 498 15.51 -44.09 -25.37
N LYS A 499 14.16 -44.08 -25.29
CA LYS A 499 13.28 -44.75 -26.27
C LYS A 499 13.06 -43.97 -27.57
N GLY A 500 13.48 -42.70 -27.63
CA GLY A 500 13.19 -41.77 -28.73
C GLY A 500 14.24 -41.63 -29.84
N LYS A 501 15.18 -42.58 -30.04
CA LYS A 501 16.16 -42.53 -31.14
C LYS A 501 15.83 -43.57 -32.23
N PRO A 502 15.37 -43.18 -33.43
CA PRO A 502 15.28 -44.10 -34.56
C PRO A 502 16.67 -44.35 -35.15
N GLU A 503 17.03 -45.62 -35.29
CA GLU A 503 18.19 -46.09 -36.05
C GLU A 503 18.06 -45.68 -37.52
N ALA A 504 18.87 -44.72 -37.98
CA ALA A 504 19.14 -44.53 -39.39
C ALA A 504 20.22 -45.53 -39.83
N LYS A 505 19.81 -46.66 -40.39
CA LYS A 505 20.68 -47.59 -41.13
C LYS A 505 20.32 -47.61 -42.61
N GLU A 506 21.28 -47.11 -43.38
CA GLU A 506 21.88 -47.72 -44.58
C GLU A 506 21.00 -48.34 -45.70
N LYS A 507 21.10 -47.71 -46.89
CA LYS A 507 21.20 -48.31 -48.24
C LYS A 507 20.17 -49.38 -48.67
N ARG A 508 19.25 -49.02 -49.57
CA ARG A 508 19.35 -49.25 -51.03
C ARG A 508 18.17 -48.66 -51.77
#